data_AF-A0A1Y0YDB5-F1
#
_entry.id   AF-A0A1Y0YDB5-F1
#
_cell.length_a   1.000
_cell.length_b   1.000
_cell.length_c   1.000
_cell.angle_alpha   90.00
_cell.angle_beta   90.00
_cell.angle_gamma   90.00
#
_symmetry.space_group_name_H-M   'P 1'
#
loop_
_entity.id
_entity.type
_entity.pdbx_description
1 polymer ?
#
loop_
_entity_poly.entity_id
_entity_poly.type
_entity_poly.pdbx_seq_one_letter_code
_entity_poly.pdbx_strand_id
1 'polypeptide(L)'
;MLSRNQTIAIWDAIRALPSNDRPHQVRHVFDLVLVNLRQDTGEVLLTRDQLAEKVGCTSNHISRIMGTLEKMGVIRRERRKIEGMQDRGMAVYFINPHVAWNGSLDARKAQAAEIRPSMRLEILHGGAS
;
A
#
# COMPACT_ATOMS: atom_id res chain seq x y z
N MET A 1 0.47 -7.73 13.49
CA MET A 1 0.12 -6.35 13.91
C MET A 1 1.32 -5.44 13.73
N LEU A 2 1.13 -4.19 13.33
CA LEU A 2 2.20 -3.19 13.30
C LEU A 2 2.72 -2.97 14.73
N SER A 3 4.04 -2.88 14.88
CA SER A 3 4.63 -2.49 16.15
C SER A 3 4.39 -0.99 16.42
N ARG A 4 4.48 -0.59 17.69
CA ARG A 4 4.36 0.81 18.11
C ARG A 4 5.29 1.73 17.31
N ASN A 5 6.53 1.31 17.08
CA ASN A 5 7.52 2.11 16.36
C ASN A 5 7.15 2.27 14.88
N GLN A 6 6.61 1.23 14.26
CA GLN A 6 6.10 1.31 12.88
C GLN A 6 4.91 2.27 12.79
N THR A 7 3.98 2.19 13.74
CA THR A 7 2.83 3.10 13.80
C THR A 7 3.28 4.56 13.95
N ILE A 8 4.23 4.85 14.84
CA ILE A 8 4.77 6.20 15.02
C ILE A 8 5.45 6.69 13.73
N ALA A 9 6.27 5.85 13.10
CA ALA A 9 6.94 6.21 11.84
C ALA A 9 5.95 6.54 10.71
N ILE A 10 4.85 5.78 10.59
CA ILE A 10 3.78 6.07 9.63
C ILE A 10 3.10 7.40 9.98
N TRP A 11 2.83 7.66 11.26
CA TRP A 11 2.24 8.92 11.70
C TRP A 11 3.12 10.12 11.37
N ASP A 12 4.43 10.01 11.58
CA ASP A 12 5.41 11.03 11.20
C ASP A 12 5.44 11.25 9.69
N ALA A 13 5.45 10.17 8.91
CA ALA A 13 5.41 10.25 7.46
C ALA A 13 4.13 10.91 6.94
N ILE A 14 2.97 10.59 7.53
CA ILE A 14 1.70 11.25 7.18
C ILE A 14 1.76 12.73 7.52
N ARG A 15 2.30 13.11 8.69
CA ARG A 15 2.45 14.52 9.09
C ARG A 15 3.36 15.32 8.15
N ALA A 16 4.35 14.68 7.54
CA ALA A 16 5.25 15.29 6.58
C ALA A 16 4.67 15.41 5.15
N LEU A 17 3.46 14.90 4.89
CA LEU A 17 2.82 15.04 3.58
C LEU A 17 2.54 16.53 3.26
N PRO A 18 2.58 16.92 1.97
CA PRO A 18 2.17 18.25 1.54
C PRO A 18 0.76 18.60 2.01
N SER A 19 0.50 19.88 2.31
CA SER A 19 -0.83 20.33 2.78
C SER A 19 -1.95 19.99 1.79
N ASN A 20 -1.66 19.98 0.48
CA ASN A 20 -2.62 19.60 -0.56
C ASN A 20 -3.07 18.12 -0.48
N ASP A 21 -2.26 17.24 0.11
CA ASP A 21 -2.61 15.84 0.35
C ASP A 21 -3.43 15.64 1.63
N ARG A 22 -3.72 16.73 2.36
CA ARG A 22 -4.54 16.76 3.57
C ARG A 22 -4.09 15.75 4.63
N PRO A 23 -2.89 15.93 5.22
CA PRO A 23 -2.30 15.04 6.22
C PRO A 23 -3.26 14.58 7.31
N HIS A 24 -4.08 15.49 7.84
CA HIS A 24 -5.05 15.18 8.90
C HIS A 24 -6.14 14.19 8.45
N GLN A 25 -6.62 14.28 7.21
CA GLN A 25 -7.61 13.35 6.68
C GLN A 25 -6.97 11.99 6.35
N VAL A 26 -5.75 11.99 5.81
CA VAL A 26 -4.97 10.76 5.61
C VAL A 26 -4.74 10.05 6.94
N ARG A 27 -4.39 10.81 7.98
CA ARG A 27 -4.19 10.29 9.32
C ARG A 27 -5.47 9.67 9.90
N HIS A 28 -6.59 10.36 9.78
CA HIS A 28 -7.87 9.86 10.27
C HIS A 28 -8.28 8.55 9.56
N VAL A 29 -8.14 8.48 8.23
CA VAL A 29 -8.40 7.24 7.48
C VAL A 29 -7.47 6.11 7.91
N PHE A 30 -6.19 6.40 8.10
CA PHE A 30 -5.23 5.40 8.58
C PHE A 30 -5.62 4.84 9.95
N ASP A 31 -6.02 5.69 10.90
CA ASP A 31 -6.45 5.25 12.23
C ASP A 31 -7.72 4.39 12.14
N LEU A 32 -8.68 4.77 11.29
CA LEU A 32 -9.88 3.96 11.02
C LEU A 32 -9.53 2.60 10.40
N VAL A 33 -8.56 2.56 9.50
CA VAL A 33 -8.06 1.31 8.93
C VAL A 33 -7.51 0.42 10.04
N LEU A 34 -6.62 0.94 10.91
CA LEU A 34 -5.98 0.16 11.98
C LEU A 34 -6.98 -0.46 12.95
N VAL A 35 -8.02 0.28 13.35
CA VAL A 35 -9.02 -0.22 14.31
C VAL A 35 -10.06 -1.14 13.66
N ASN A 36 -10.10 -1.23 12.33
CA ASN A 36 -10.99 -2.11 11.57
C ASN A 36 -10.21 -3.10 10.69
N LEU A 37 -9.14 -3.68 11.23
CA LEU A 37 -8.40 -4.77 10.58
C LEU A 37 -8.91 -6.13 11.04
N ARG A 38 -8.95 -7.08 10.11
CA ARG A 38 -8.95 -8.49 10.45
C ARG A 38 -7.57 -8.84 11.02
N GLN A 39 -7.51 -9.34 12.26
CA GLN A 39 -6.26 -9.46 13.00
C GLN A 39 -5.28 -10.49 12.44
N ASP A 40 -5.81 -11.54 11.81
CA ASP A 40 -5.06 -12.66 11.21
C ASP A 40 -4.45 -12.32 9.84
N THR A 41 -5.20 -11.62 8.97
CA THR A 41 -4.78 -11.34 7.59
C THR A 41 -4.32 -9.90 7.37
N GLY A 42 -4.65 -8.99 8.27
CA GLY A 42 -4.44 -7.55 8.08
C GLY A 42 -5.38 -6.93 7.04
N GLU A 43 -6.45 -7.63 6.66
CA GLU A 43 -7.47 -7.10 5.73
C GLU A 43 -8.25 -5.94 6.37
N VAL A 44 -8.45 -4.87 5.60
CA VAL A 44 -9.32 -3.76 6.00
C VAL A 44 -10.77 -4.19 5.84
N LEU A 45 -11.49 -4.24 6.96
CA LEU A 45 -12.89 -4.70 7.02
C LEU A 45 -13.90 -3.66 6.54
N LEU A 46 -13.48 -2.39 6.47
CA LEU A 46 -14.34 -1.31 5.96
C LEU A 46 -14.17 -1.17 4.46
N THR A 47 -15.31 -1.08 3.76
CA THR A 47 -15.33 -0.67 2.36
C THR A 47 -14.99 0.81 2.25
N ARG A 48 -14.66 1.24 1.03
CA ARG A 48 -14.43 2.65 0.71
C ARG A 48 -15.63 3.54 1.07
N ASP A 49 -16.84 3.06 0.85
CA ASP A 49 -18.06 3.84 1.09
C ASP A 49 -18.34 3.96 2.60
N GLN A 50 -18.09 2.91 3.38
CA GLN A 50 -18.16 2.96 4.84
C GLN A 50 -17.10 3.87 5.45
N LEU A 51 -15.87 3.88 4.90
CA LEU A 51 -14.83 4.83 5.29
C LEU A 51 -15.27 6.26 4.98
N ALA A 52 -15.92 6.48 3.82
CA ALA A 52 -16.37 7.80 3.40
C ALA A 52 -17.45 8.35 4.34
N GLU A 53 -18.42 7.50 4.72
CA GLU A 53 -19.45 7.81 5.71
C GLU A 53 -18.85 8.20 7.06
N LYS A 54 -17.92 7.38 7.60
CA LYS A 54 -17.27 7.64 8.91
C LYS A 54 -16.43 8.92 8.91
N VAL A 55 -15.81 9.27 7.79
CA VAL A 55 -15.01 10.49 7.65
C VAL A 55 -15.85 11.71 7.28
N GLY A 56 -17.08 11.52 6.79
CA GLY A 56 -17.94 12.59 6.28
C GLY A 56 -17.43 13.18 4.96
N CYS A 57 -16.90 12.35 4.05
CA CYS A 57 -16.43 12.78 2.74
C CYS A 57 -16.92 11.86 1.60
N THR A 58 -16.48 12.10 0.37
CA THR A 58 -16.89 11.27 -0.77
C THR A 58 -16.02 10.03 -0.90
N SER A 59 -16.59 8.94 -1.43
CA SER A 59 -15.85 7.71 -1.71
C SER A 59 -14.66 7.94 -2.65
N ASN A 60 -14.79 8.87 -3.61
CA ASN A 60 -13.68 9.27 -4.47
C ASN A 60 -12.53 9.91 -3.68
N HIS A 61 -12.84 10.67 -2.63
CA HIS A 61 -11.84 11.25 -1.74
C HIS A 61 -11.12 10.15 -0.95
N ILE A 62 -11.85 9.17 -0.40
CA ILE A 62 -11.25 8.00 0.24
C ILE A 62 -10.36 7.22 -0.73
N SER A 63 -10.79 6.99 -1.97
CA SER A 63 -9.94 6.34 -2.99
C SER A 63 -8.60 7.05 -3.19
N ARG A 64 -8.58 8.39 -3.16
CA ARG A 64 -7.33 9.17 -3.25
C ARG A 64 -6.47 8.97 -2.01
N ILE A 65 -7.05 9.05 -0.82
CA ILE A 65 -6.33 8.82 0.45
C ILE A 65 -5.74 7.41 0.51
N MET A 66 -6.53 6.38 0.18
CA MET A 66 -6.06 4.99 0.13
C MET A 66 -4.94 4.83 -0.91
N GLY A 67 -5.01 5.53 -2.04
CA GLY A 67 -3.92 5.59 -3.02
C GLY A 67 -2.66 6.28 -2.48
N THR A 68 -2.78 7.30 -1.63
CA THR A 68 -1.64 7.90 -0.92
C THR A 68 -1.02 6.91 0.05
N LEU A 69 -1.82 6.21 0.86
CA LEU A 69 -1.32 5.17 1.77
C LEU A 69 -0.67 4.00 1.02
N GLU A 70 -1.20 3.62 -0.15
CA GLU A 70 -0.62 2.60 -1.03
C GLU A 70 0.73 3.06 -1.58
N LYS A 71 0.85 4.31 -2.05
CA LYS A 71 2.12 4.91 -2.50
C LYS A 71 3.16 5.01 -1.38
N MET A 72 2.71 5.21 -0.15
CA MET A 72 3.57 5.20 1.04
C MET A 72 3.99 3.78 1.45
N GLY A 73 3.47 2.74 0.78
CA GLY A 73 3.73 1.34 1.10
C GLY A 73 3.01 0.85 2.36
N VAL A 74 2.12 1.66 2.96
CA VAL A 74 1.41 1.38 4.21
C VAL A 74 0.36 0.29 4.01
N ILE A 75 -0.32 0.32 2.87
CA ILE A 75 -1.34 -0.66 2.49
C ILE A 75 -1.02 -1.25 1.12
N ARG A 76 -1.54 -2.45 0.87
CA ARG A 76 -1.59 -3.08 -0.45
C ARG A 76 -3.05 -3.21 -0.89
N ARG A 77 -3.30 -3.03 -2.18
CA ARG A 77 -4.62 -3.17 -2.79
C ARG A 77 -4.66 -4.43 -3.64
N GLU A 78 -5.72 -5.20 -3.48
CA GLU A 78 -6.05 -6.35 -4.32
C GLU A 78 -7.43 -6.17 -4.97
N ARG A 79 -7.66 -6.89 -6.05
CA ARG A 79 -8.98 -6.98 -6.69
C ARG A 79 -9.54 -8.37 -6.44
N ARG A 80 -10.61 -8.46 -5.65
CA ARG A 80 -11.36 -9.70 -5.50
C ARG A 80 -12.46 -9.76 -6.55
N LYS A 81 -12.44 -10.80 -7.37
CA LYS A 81 -13.58 -11.11 -8.24
C LYS A 81 -14.73 -11.56 -7.34
N ILE A 82 -15.86 -10.88 -7.46
CA ILE A 82 -17.10 -11.26 -6.80
C ILE A 82 -18.00 -11.79 -7.91
N GLU A 83 -18.55 -12.99 -7.72
CA GLU A 83 -19.53 -13.54 -8.67
C GLU A 83 -20.69 -12.56 -8.84
N GLY A 84 -21.01 -12.22 -10.09
CA GLY A 84 -22.07 -11.25 -10.43
C GLY A 84 -21.61 -9.80 -10.61
N MET A 85 -20.33 -9.46 -10.40
CA MET A 85 -19.81 -8.10 -10.61
C MET A 85 -19.01 -8.00 -11.93
N GLN A 86 -19.40 -7.11 -12.85
CA GLN A 86 -18.75 -6.96 -14.17
C GLN A 86 -17.25 -6.57 -14.06
N ASP A 87 -16.41 -7.47 -14.54
CA ASP A 87 -14.99 -7.43 -14.95
C ASP A 87 -13.89 -6.83 -14.05
N ARG A 88 -14.15 -5.85 -13.18
CA ARG A 88 -13.06 -5.16 -12.44
C ARG A 88 -12.85 -5.62 -11.00
N GLY A 89 -13.79 -6.37 -10.42
CA GLY A 89 -13.74 -6.86 -9.05
C GLY A 89 -13.73 -5.75 -7.97
N MET A 90 -14.03 -6.12 -6.74
CA MET A 90 -14.02 -5.21 -5.60
C MET A 90 -12.58 -4.94 -5.14
N ALA A 91 -12.26 -3.66 -4.87
CA ALA A 91 -10.99 -3.31 -4.25
C ALA A 91 -11.01 -3.73 -2.78
N VAL A 92 -10.07 -4.59 -2.40
CA VAL A 92 -9.82 -4.99 -1.02
C VAL A 92 -8.45 -4.50 -0.63
N TYR A 93 -8.32 -3.98 0.59
CA TYR A 93 -7.08 -3.43 1.09
C TYR A 93 -6.56 -4.27 2.23
N PHE A 94 -5.24 -4.32 2.37
CA PHE A 94 -4.57 -4.96 3.50
C PHE A 94 -3.50 -4.04 4.01
N ILE A 95 -3.28 -4.04 5.33
CA ILE A 95 -2.09 -3.43 5.90
C ILE A 95 -0.86 -4.20 5.39
N ASN A 96 0.19 -3.48 5.04
CA ASN A 96 1.46 -4.11 4.72
C ASN A 96 2.21 -4.39 6.04
N PRO A 97 2.46 -5.66 6.42
CA PRO A 97 3.13 -5.99 7.68
C PRO A 97 4.61 -5.58 7.67
N HIS A 98 5.20 -5.40 6.49
CA HIS A 98 6.61 -5.01 6.30
C HIS A 98 6.81 -3.49 6.26
N VAL A 99 5.89 -2.70 6.83
CA VAL A 99 6.06 -1.24 6.91
C VAL A 99 7.16 -0.91 7.91
N ALA A 100 8.40 -1.06 7.46
CA ALA A 100 9.56 -0.31 7.88
C ALA A 100 9.93 0.49 6.63
N TRP A 101 9.49 1.75 6.61
CA TRP A 101 9.64 2.65 5.47
C TRP A 101 11.00 2.51 4.76
N ASN A 102 10.93 2.39 3.44
CA ASN A 102 12.00 2.18 2.44
C ASN A 102 12.89 3.44 2.28
N GLY A 103 13.23 4.06 3.41
CA GLY A 103 13.90 5.36 3.52
C GLY A 103 15.41 5.28 3.72
N SER A 104 16.07 4.19 3.33
CA SER A 104 17.53 4.16 3.18
C SER A 104 17.92 3.98 1.71
N LEU A 105 18.86 4.79 1.24
CA LEU A 105 19.43 4.76 -0.11
C LEU A 105 19.98 3.37 -0.48
N ASP A 106 20.44 2.58 0.50
CA ASP A 106 20.99 1.24 0.29
C ASP A 106 19.90 0.19 0.02
N ALA A 107 18.71 0.33 0.63
CA ALA A 107 17.55 -0.50 0.32
C ALA A 107 17.04 -0.27 -1.10
N ARG A 108 17.21 0.96 -1.63
CA ARG A 108 16.93 1.30 -3.05
C ARG A 108 17.95 0.69 -4.00
N LYS A 109 19.24 0.63 -3.63
CA LYS A 109 20.31 0.07 -4.48
C LYS A 109 20.25 -1.46 -4.57
N ALA A 110 19.96 -2.16 -3.46
CA ALA A 110 19.83 -3.61 -3.46
C ALA A 110 18.64 -4.09 -4.31
N GLN A 111 17.48 -3.43 -4.17
CA GLN A 111 16.28 -3.79 -4.93
C GLN A 111 16.37 -3.44 -6.43
N ALA A 112 17.12 -2.38 -6.79
CA ALA A 112 17.45 -2.07 -8.18
C ALA A 112 18.46 -3.05 -8.81
N ALA A 113 19.32 -3.68 -8.00
CA ALA A 113 20.24 -4.73 -8.46
C ALA A 113 19.54 -6.10 -8.64
N GLU A 114 18.45 -6.34 -7.90
CA GLU A 114 17.67 -7.58 -7.97
C GLU A 114 16.72 -7.63 -9.18
N ILE A 115 16.18 -6.48 -9.60
CA ILE A 115 15.45 -6.36 -10.86
C ILE A 115 16.47 -6.32 -12.00
N ARG A 116 16.99 -7.48 -12.40
CA ARG A 116 17.80 -7.59 -13.63
C ARG A 116 17.00 -7.00 -14.80
N PRO A 117 17.58 -6.14 -15.65
CA PRO A 117 16.95 -5.82 -16.92
C PRO A 117 16.73 -7.13 -17.67
N SER A 118 15.49 -7.41 -18.02
CA SER A 118 15.13 -8.48 -18.92
C SER A 118 15.72 -8.18 -20.29
N MET A 119 17.01 -8.47 -20.50
CA MET A 119 17.67 -8.59 -21.80
C MET A 119 19.15 -8.96 -21.59
N ARG A 120 19.42 -10.26 -21.69
CA ARG A 120 20.53 -10.83 -22.49
C ARG A 120 20.56 -12.33 -22.25
N LEU A 121 20.07 -13.08 -23.22
CA LEU A 121 20.73 -14.33 -23.55
C LEU A 121 21.49 -14.06 -24.84
N GLU A 122 22.79 -13.82 -24.67
CA GLU A 122 23.76 -13.69 -25.75
C GLU A 122 24.09 -15.08 -26.31
N ILE A 123 24.00 -15.17 -27.64
CA ILE A 123 24.96 -15.74 -28.61
C ILE A 123 25.72 -17.03 -28.20
N LEU A 124 25.48 -18.08 -29.01
CA LEU A 124 26.23 -19.35 -29.18
C LEU A 124 27.76 -19.18 -29.30
N HIS A 125 28.49 -20.27 -29.02
CA HIS A 125 29.80 -20.78 -29.55
C HIS A 125 30.47 -21.53 -28.37
N GLY A 126 31.01 -22.75 -28.41
CA GLY A 126 31.31 -23.74 -29.44
C GLY A 126 32.47 -24.62 -28.88
N GLY A 127 32.42 -25.95 -29.10
CA GLY A 127 33.58 -26.86 -29.16
C GLY A 127 34.34 -27.26 -27.87
N ALA A 128 34.38 -28.57 -27.58
CA ALA A 128 35.59 -29.41 -27.62
C ALA A 128 35.42 -30.70 -26.80
N SER A 129 35.26 -31.84 -27.49
CA SER A 129 36.03 -33.09 -27.34
C SER A 129 35.56 -34.08 -28.39
#